data_AF-A0A843KRT6-F1
#
_entry.id   AF-A0A843KRT6-F1
#
_cell.length_a   1.000
_cell.length_b   1.000
_cell.length_c   1.000
_cell.angle_alpha   90.00
_cell.angle_beta   90.00
_cell.angle_gamma   90.00
#
_symmetry.space_group_name_H-M   'P 1'
#
loop_
_entity.id
_entity.type
_entity.pdbx_description
1 polymer ?
#
loop_
_entity_poly.entity_id
_entity_poly.type
_entity_poly.pdbx_seq_one_letter_code
_entity_poly.pdbx_strand_id
1 'polypeptide(L)'
;MRTNLQGLAGRRVTLTAVFWQYGTYRGNGCSGKSILLRQVRDLSGRLLADHAWINYTAGFDAAGEFHRGDTVRFTATVDEYVKGYRGAKIDDRLARPPAVDYRLKFPHRVEKTGRIDPGARPVRG
;
A
#
# COMPACT_ATOMS: atom_id res chain seq x y z
N MET A 1 2.35 -1.21 13.22
CA MET A 1 3.28 -0.21 12.65
C MET A 1 4.03 -0.93 11.55
N ARG A 2 4.22 -0.34 10.37
CA ARG A 2 4.88 -1.02 9.24
C ARG A 2 6.40 -0.90 9.37
N THR A 3 7.00 -1.52 10.38
CA THR A 3 8.44 -1.42 10.70
C THR A 3 9.36 -1.86 9.57
N ASN A 4 8.93 -2.79 8.71
CA ASN A 4 9.73 -3.21 7.55
C ASN A 4 9.92 -2.11 6.49
N LEU A 5 9.10 -1.04 6.52
CA LEU A 5 9.25 0.12 5.65
C LEU A 5 10.22 1.17 6.20
N GLN A 6 10.63 1.07 7.48
CA GLN A 6 11.47 2.07 8.15
C GLN A 6 12.81 2.30 7.46
N GLY A 7 13.50 1.23 7.05
CA GLY A 7 14.78 1.33 6.34
C GLY A 7 14.69 1.92 4.92
N LEU A 8 13.48 2.12 4.41
CA LEU A 8 13.22 2.61 3.06
C LEU A 8 12.63 4.03 3.07
N ALA A 9 12.49 4.66 4.23
CA ALA A 9 11.95 6.01 4.37
C ALA A 9 12.66 7.01 3.44
N GLY A 10 11.87 7.80 2.71
CA GLY A 10 12.36 8.78 1.72
C GLY A 10 12.83 8.17 0.40
N ARG A 11 12.90 6.83 0.28
CA ARG A 11 13.35 6.16 -0.94
C ARG A 11 12.19 5.81 -1.85
N ARG A 12 12.47 5.87 -3.16
CA ARG A 12 11.59 5.37 -4.20
C ARG A 12 11.91 3.89 -4.43
N VAL A 13 10.92 3.03 -4.24
CA VAL A 13 11.09 1.58 -4.26
C VAL A 13 10.07 0.95 -5.20
N THR A 14 10.50 -0.08 -5.93
CA THR A 14 9.61 -0.91 -6.74
C THR A 14 9.11 -2.07 -5.88
N LEU A 15 7.80 -2.27 -5.92
CA LEU A 15 7.05 -3.17 -5.07
C LEU A 15 6.13 -4.04 -5.91
N THR A 16 5.81 -5.21 -5.37
CA THR A 16 4.75 -6.07 -5.87
C THR A 16 3.71 -6.27 -4.79
N ALA A 17 2.44 -6.33 -5.17
CA ALA A 17 1.35 -6.56 -4.24
C ALA A 17 0.16 -7.21 -4.93
N VAL A 18 -0.76 -7.75 -4.14
CA VAL A 18 -2.00 -8.36 -4.62
C VAL A 18 -3.14 -7.36 -4.46
N PHE A 19 -3.83 -7.06 -5.54
CA PHE A 19 -5.04 -6.24 -5.50
C PHE A 19 -6.16 -6.95 -4.76
N TRP A 20 -6.87 -6.21 -3.90
CA TRP A 20 -7.98 -6.76 -3.12
C TRP A 20 -9.32 -6.07 -3.39
N GLN A 21 -9.36 -4.75 -3.28
CA GLN A 21 -10.58 -3.98 -3.48
C GLN A 21 -10.28 -2.52 -3.84
N TYR A 22 -11.24 -1.90 -4.52
CA TYR A 22 -11.32 -0.45 -4.68
C TYR A 22 -11.97 0.17 -3.44
N GLY A 23 -11.59 1.42 -3.16
CA GLY A 23 -12.20 2.23 -2.12
C GLY A 23 -12.34 3.68 -2.57
N THR A 24 -13.02 4.46 -1.73
CA THR A 24 -13.09 5.90 -1.87
C THR A 24 -12.65 6.53 -0.57
N TYR A 25 -12.02 7.70 -0.65
CA TYR A 25 -11.72 8.51 0.52
C TYR A 25 -12.24 9.92 0.32
N ARG A 26 -12.62 10.56 1.42
CA ARG A 26 -12.96 11.97 1.47
C ARG A 26 -11.98 12.68 2.40
N GLY A 27 -11.39 13.76 1.93
CA GLY A 27 -10.45 14.56 2.71
C GLY A 27 -10.31 15.96 2.12
N ASN A 28 -10.22 16.98 2.98
CA ASN A 28 -10.09 18.39 2.59
C ASN A 28 -11.11 18.85 1.52
N GLY A 29 -12.37 18.41 1.64
CA GLY A 29 -13.43 18.76 0.69
C GLY A 29 -13.38 18.02 -0.66
N CYS A 30 -12.36 17.20 -0.92
CA CYS A 30 -12.24 16.42 -2.14
C CYS A 30 -12.54 14.92 -1.90
N SER A 31 -13.15 14.28 -2.89
CA SER A 31 -13.32 12.82 -2.94
C SER A 31 -12.31 12.23 -3.91
N GLY A 32 -11.62 11.18 -3.50
CA GLY A 32 -10.65 10.46 -4.34
C GLY A 32 -10.90 8.95 -4.32
N LYS A 33 -10.33 8.25 -5.30
CA LYS A 33 -10.31 6.78 -5.32
C LYS A 33 -9.07 6.26 -4.61
N SER A 34 -9.23 5.14 -3.91
CA SER A 34 -8.15 4.41 -3.27
C SER A 34 -8.21 2.95 -3.67
N ILE A 35 -7.11 2.24 -3.45
CA ILE A 35 -6.98 0.82 -3.77
C ILE A 35 -6.33 0.12 -2.58
N LEU A 36 -6.91 -1.01 -2.18
CA LEU A 36 -6.36 -1.86 -1.14
C LEU A 36 -5.48 -2.92 -1.77
N LEU A 37 -4.21 -2.87 -1.40
CA LEU A 37 -3.22 -3.87 -1.77
C LEU A 37 -2.89 -4.73 -0.56
N ARG A 38 -2.69 -6.03 -0.78
CA ARG A 38 -2.26 -7.01 0.22
C ARG A 38 -0.92 -7.61 -0.16
N GLN A 39 -0.21 -8.16 0.82
CA GLN A 39 1.06 -8.85 0.61
C GLN A 39 2.07 -7.96 -0.13
N VAL A 40 2.25 -6.72 0.33
CA VAL A 40 3.16 -5.76 -0.29
C VAL A 40 4.60 -6.20 -0.05
N ARG A 41 5.32 -6.48 -1.11
CA ARG A 41 6.69 -7.03 -1.11
C ARG A 41 7.64 -6.15 -1.91
N ASP A 42 8.92 -6.18 -1.55
CA ASP A 42 9.98 -5.60 -2.38
C ASP A 42 10.39 -6.55 -3.53
N LEU A 43 11.35 -6.10 -4.35
CA LEU A 43 11.92 -6.91 -5.43
C LEU A 43 12.65 -8.18 -4.95
N SER A 44 13.08 -8.23 -3.69
CA SER A 44 13.68 -9.43 -3.09
C SER A 44 12.63 -10.43 -2.59
N GLY A 45 11.34 -10.08 -2.67
CA GLY A 45 10.23 -10.90 -2.18
C GLY A 45 9.94 -10.73 -0.68
N ARG A 46 10.66 -9.84 0.02
CA ARG A 46 10.47 -9.56 1.45
C ARG A 46 9.14 -8.85 1.67
N LEU A 47 8.33 -9.37 2.59
CA LEU A 47 7.07 -8.75 2.98
C LEU A 47 7.32 -7.44 3.75
N LEU A 48 6.88 -6.32 3.17
CA LEU A 48 6.98 -5.00 3.78
C LEU A 48 5.72 -4.61 4.55
N ALA A 49 4.54 -5.01 4.05
CA ALA A 49 3.26 -4.78 4.72
C ALA A 49 2.21 -5.83 4.32
N ASP A 50 1.43 -6.31 5.29
CA ASP A 50 0.31 -7.22 5.03
C ASP A 50 -0.77 -6.60 4.15
N HIS A 51 -1.05 -5.31 4.38
CA HIS A 51 -2.00 -4.53 3.60
C HIS A 51 -1.66 -3.04 3.63
N ALA A 52 -1.96 -2.35 2.53
CA ALA A 52 -1.82 -0.92 2.39
C ALA A 52 -2.93 -0.34 1.51
N TRP A 53 -3.61 0.68 2.02
CA TRP A 53 -4.41 1.56 1.18
C TRP A 53 -3.49 2.58 0.53
N ILE A 54 -3.57 2.71 -0.78
CA ILE A 54 -2.85 3.74 -1.53
C ILE A 54 -3.82 4.52 -2.41
N ASN A 55 -3.40 5.71 -2.82
CA ASN A 55 -4.18 6.53 -3.74
C ASN A 55 -4.22 5.86 -5.11
N TYR A 56 -5.41 5.81 -5.69
CA TYR A 56 -5.59 5.39 -7.05
C TYR A 56 -5.15 6.52 -7.98
N THR A 57 -4.28 6.21 -8.95
CA THR A 57 -3.70 7.17 -9.89
C THR A 57 -4.00 6.76 -11.33
N ALA A 58 -3.82 7.68 -12.28
CA ALA A 58 -3.97 7.41 -13.71
C ALA A 58 -3.10 6.24 -14.20
N GLY A 59 -2.01 5.90 -13.49
CA GLY A 59 -1.21 4.71 -13.79
C GLY A 59 -1.99 3.40 -13.58
N PHE A 60 -2.90 3.34 -12.61
CA PHE A 60 -3.78 2.19 -12.43
C PHE A 60 -4.84 2.12 -13.51
N ASP A 61 -5.41 3.25 -13.95
CA ASP A 61 -6.33 3.28 -15.10
C ASP A 61 -5.64 2.79 -16.38
N ALA A 62 -4.40 3.22 -16.63
CA ALA A 62 -3.63 2.81 -17.80
C ALA A 62 -3.27 1.31 -17.79
N ALA A 63 -3.12 0.71 -16.60
CA ALA A 63 -2.87 -0.73 -16.46
C ALA A 63 -4.14 -1.58 -16.66
N GLY A 64 -5.31 -0.96 -16.76
CA GLY A 64 -6.61 -1.61 -16.94
C GLY A 64 -7.28 -2.00 -15.61
N GLU A 65 -8.42 -2.69 -15.72
CA GLU A 65 -9.20 -3.09 -14.55
C GLU A 65 -8.52 -4.22 -13.75
N PHE A 66 -8.48 -4.06 -12.43
CA PHE A 66 -7.93 -5.03 -11.50
C PHE A 66 -9.07 -5.83 -10.86
N HIS A 67 -8.92 -7.15 -10.87
CA HIS A 67 -9.81 -8.07 -10.18
C HIS A 67 -9.11 -8.59 -8.93
N ARG A 68 -9.88 -8.82 -7.87
CA ARG A 68 -9.35 -9.34 -6.59
C ARG A 68 -8.47 -10.56 -6.84
N GLY A 69 -7.24 -10.52 -6.35
CA GLY A 69 -6.22 -11.56 -6.57
C GLY A 69 -5.21 -11.24 -7.67
N ASP A 70 -5.43 -10.20 -8.49
CA ASP A 70 -4.48 -9.78 -9.50
C ASP A 70 -3.21 -9.20 -8.86
N THR A 71 -2.05 -9.51 -9.44
CA THR A 71 -0.76 -8.96 -8.99
C THR A 71 -0.48 -7.66 -9.71
N VAL A 72 -0.15 -6.65 -8.91
CA VAL A 72 0.27 -5.35 -9.38
C VAL A 72 1.72 -5.11 -9.00
N ARG A 73 2.51 -4.69 -9.97
CA ARG A 73 3.84 -4.13 -9.77
C ARG A 73 3.74 -2.62 -9.90
N PHE A 74 4.36 -1.90 -8.98
CA PHE A 74 4.37 -0.44 -9.01
C PHE A 74 5.59 0.11 -8.31
N THR A 75 5.94 1.35 -8.60
CA THR A 75 7.00 2.08 -7.90
C THR A 75 6.38 3.18 -7.05
N ALA A 76 6.69 3.22 -5.76
CA ALA A 76 6.19 4.23 -4.83
C ALA A 76 7.31 4.77 -3.95
N THR A 77 7.11 5.98 -3.41
CA THR A 77 7.98 6.55 -2.39
C THR A 77 7.49 6.15 -1.01
N VAL A 78 8.36 5.58 -0.18
CA VAL A 78 8.04 5.34 1.24
C VAL A 78 8.17 6.65 2.00
N ASP A 79 7.11 7.05 2.68
CA ASP A 79 7.05 8.29 3.43
C ASP A 79 6.60 8.02 4.87
N GLU A 80 7.13 8.80 5.81
CA GLU A 80 6.74 8.74 7.21
C GLU A 80 5.47 9.57 7.43
N TYR A 81 4.59 9.09 8.29
CA TYR A 81 3.50 9.90 8.81
C TYR A 81 3.25 9.57 10.28
N VAL A 82 2.81 10.56 11.03
CA VAL A 82 2.44 10.35 12.43
C VAL A 82 0.98 9.91 12.47
N LYS A 83 0.73 8.64 12.80
CA LYS A 83 -0.60 8.12 13.12
C LYS A 83 -0.97 8.44 14.58
N GLY A 84 -2.25 8.44 14.90
CA GLY A 84 -2.76 8.70 16.25
C GLY A 84 -4.02 9.54 16.19
N TYR A 85 -4.87 9.44 17.22
CA TYR A 85 -6.07 10.26 17.29
C TYR A 85 -5.71 11.66 17.80
N ARG A 86 -6.02 12.70 17.01
CA ARG A 86 -5.76 14.11 17.36
C ARG A 86 -7.04 14.92 17.60
N GLY A 87 -8.18 14.25 17.74
CA GLY A 87 -9.45 14.92 18.01
C GLY A 87 -9.61 15.32 19.48
N ALA A 88 -10.77 15.91 19.80
CA ALA A 88 -11.04 16.49 21.12
C ALA A 88 -11.25 15.45 22.25
N LYS A 89 -11.57 14.19 21.90
CA LYS A 89 -11.80 13.13 22.89
C LYS A 89 -10.50 12.69 23.54
N ILE A 90 -10.35 12.98 24.83
CA ILE A 90 -9.13 12.73 25.61
C ILE A 90 -8.86 11.23 25.74
N ASP A 91 -9.88 10.41 26.02
CA ASP A 91 -9.72 8.96 26.16
C ASP A 91 -9.19 8.32 24.87
N ASP A 92 -9.74 8.72 23.71
CA ASP A 92 -9.28 8.24 22.40
C ASP A 92 -7.83 8.67 22.11
N ARG A 93 -7.42 9.85 22.59
CA ARG A 93 -6.05 10.36 22.44
C ARG A 93 -5.05 9.58 23.30
N LEU A 94 -5.45 9.23 24.53
CA LEU A 94 -4.64 8.39 25.43
C LEU A 94 -4.53 6.96 24.92
N ALA A 95 -5.63 6.39 24.40
CA ALA A 95 -5.67 5.04 23.85
C ALA A 95 -4.92 4.92 22.50
N ARG A 96 -4.78 6.02 21.75
CA ARG A 96 -4.15 6.05 20.43
C ARG A 96 -3.10 7.15 20.35
N PRO A 97 -2.00 7.02 21.13
CA PRO A 97 -0.95 8.04 21.17
C PRO A 97 -0.32 8.24 19.78
N PRO A 98 0.22 9.43 19.50
CA PRO A 98 0.97 9.69 18.29
C PRO A 98 2.12 8.68 18.12
N ALA A 99 2.17 7.99 16.99
CA ALA A 99 3.23 7.06 16.64
C ALA A 99 3.62 7.26 15.18
N VAL A 100 4.90 7.10 14.85
CA VAL A 100 5.33 7.09 13.45
C VAL A 100 4.79 5.82 12.77
N ASP A 101 4.32 5.94 11.54
CA ASP A 101 4.00 4.83 10.66
C ASP A 101 4.40 5.18 9.23
N TYR A 102 4.46 4.17 8.37
CA TYR A 102 4.97 4.34 7.02
C TYR A 102 3.85 4.18 6.00
N ARG A 103 3.85 5.04 4.98
CA ARG A 103 2.90 5.02 3.88
C ARG A 103 3.61 5.00 2.54
N LEU A 104 2.90 4.52 1.52
CA LEU A 104 3.37 4.53 0.13
C LEU A 104 2.72 5.72 -0.59
N LYS A 105 3.54 6.64 -1.07
CA LYS A 105 3.12 7.82 -1.82
C LYS A 105 3.49 7.69 -3.29
N PHE A 106 2.71 8.38 -4.11
CA PHE A 106 2.97 8.56 -5.54
C PHE A 106 3.28 7.24 -6.25
N PRO A 107 2.29 6.35 -6.40
CA PRO A 107 2.48 5.14 -7.21
C PRO A 107 2.60 5.51 -8.69
N HIS A 108 3.67 5.04 -9.33
CA HIS A 108 4.00 5.23 -10.75
C HIS A 108 4.51 3.92 -11.37
N ARG A 109 4.58 3.87 -12.71
CA ARG A 109 4.98 2.66 -13.47
C ARG A 109 4.21 1.44 -12.98
N VAL A 110 2.88 1.58 -13.01
CA VAL A 110 1.97 0.54 -12.57
C VAL A 110 1.83 -0.46 -13.70
N GLU A 111 2.06 -1.74 -13.40
CA GLU A 111 2.01 -2.83 -14.34
C GLU A 111 1.24 -4.00 -13.73
N LYS A 112 0.31 -4.57 -14.50
CA LYS A 112 -0.40 -5.79 -14.12
C LYS A 112 0.45 -6.99 -14.54
N THR A 113 0.96 -7.74 -13.57
CA THR A 113 1.95 -8.80 -13.82
C THR A 113 1.34 -10.21 -13.90
N GLY A 114 0.02 -10.34 -13.72
CA GLY A 114 -0.73 -11.60 -13.81
C GLY A 114 -1.40 -12.00 -12.49
N ARG A 115 -2.18 -13.08 -12.49
CA ARG A 115 -2.71 -13.68 -11.25
C ARG A 115 -1.63 -14.58 -10.64
N ILE A 116 -1.21 -14.28 -9.42
CA ILE A 116 -0.53 -15.30 -8.61
C ILE A 116 -1.65 -16.22 -8.14
N ASP A 117 -1.72 -17.42 -8.71
CA ASP A 117 -2.46 -18.49 -8.07
C ASP A 117 -1.76 -18.76 -6.73
N PRO A 118 -2.41 -18.56 -5.57
CA PRO A 118 -1.76 -18.71 -4.27
C PRO A 118 -1.27 -20.15 -3.99
N GLY A 119 -1.46 -21.10 -4.92
CA GLY A 119 -0.94 -22.47 -4.87
C GLY A 119 0.42 -22.73 -5.53
N ALA A 120 1.04 -21.76 -6.22
CA ALA A 120 2.32 -22.00 -6.91
C ALA A 120 3.51 -22.02 -5.93
N ARG A 121 3.71 -23.18 -5.29
CA ARG A 121 4.94 -23.52 -4.55
C ARG A 121 6.11 -23.53 -5.56
N PRO A 122 7.26 -22.88 -5.31
CA PRO A 122 8.41 -23.02 -6.18
C PRO A 122 8.86 -24.48 -6.12
N VAL A 123 8.77 -25.18 -7.26
CA VAL A 123 9.42 -26.47 -7.44
C VAL A 123 10.92 -26.21 -7.32
N ARG A 124 11.53 -26.70 -6.24
CA ARG A 124 12.98 -26.78 -6.14
C ARG A 124 13.41 -27.92 -7.07
N GLY A 125 14.11 -27.57 -8.15
CA GLY A 125 14.98 -28.51 -8.85
C GLY A 125 16.26 -28.78 -8.06
#